data_AF-A0A0D5MBE8-F1
#
_entry.id   AF-A0A0D5MBE8-F1
#
_cell.length_a   1.000
_cell.length_b   1.000
_cell.length_c   1.000
_cell.angle_alpha   90.00
_cell.angle_beta   90.00
_cell.angle_gamma   90.00
#
_symmetry.space_group_name_H-M   'P 1'
#
loop_
_entity.id
_entity.type
_entity.pdbx_description
1 polymer ?
#
loop_
_entity_poly.entity_id
_entity_poly.type
_entity_poly.pdbx_seq_one_letter_code
_entity_poly.pdbx_strand_id
1 'polypeptide(L)'
;MKQWKWITALGLLLLTTIGLLSVPSLNVSAEVRGIDANTSAPTGDPSISYPQISIRTNRTPERTNLNEIIQRADDAAEQFPIEEQDQRAQAVFKELTSYFGSGSLGHAWVIIFNSDKPGDYTSYGFHDKYGFVKNGTAGDQNDRPDRKFNVALTVPLKNSEEVQVNLEENVIPNLIAQSNMVATAMGLPIDEVSGVYTPINNCSWFAGNVWNAVTDEQLVFEQEFNGSDHAYNWGMPFLNDVTRIGDPGMIAESISEKIQQKSL
;
A
#
# COMPACT_ATOMS: atom_id res chain seq x y z
N MET A 1 34.15 6.26 -3.10
CA MET A 1 33.36 6.04 -1.87
C MET A 1 32.64 7.33 -1.55
N LYS A 2 31.33 7.42 -1.83
CA LYS A 2 30.52 8.60 -1.50
C LYS A 2 30.08 8.46 -0.06
N GLN A 3 30.54 9.35 0.83
CA GLN A 3 30.07 9.42 2.21
C GLN A 3 28.61 9.83 2.23
N TRP A 4 27.74 9.00 2.81
CA TRP A 4 26.36 9.36 3.12
C TRP A 4 26.41 10.15 4.43
N LYS A 5 25.80 11.33 4.46
CA LYS A 5 25.66 12.12 5.68
C LYS A 5 24.18 12.13 6.02
N TRP A 6 23.80 11.49 7.12
CA TRP A 6 22.47 11.65 7.68
C TRP A 6 22.29 13.10 8.10
N ILE A 7 21.41 13.80 7.40
CA ILE A 7 20.87 15.06 7.89
C ILE A 7 19.85 14.66 8.95
N THR A 8 20.14 14.97 10.21
CA THR A 8 19.14 14.98 11.28
C THR A 8 18.05 15.99 10.88
N ALA A 9 17.00 15.51 10.23
CA ALA A 9 15.81 16.30 9.97
C ALA A 9 15.09 16.50 11.31
N LEU A 10 15.01 17.77 11.74
CA LEU A 10 14.21 18.20 12.87
C LEU A 10 12.79 17.64 12.73
N GLY A 11 12.27 17.11 13.84
CA GLY A 11 10.91 16.57 13.94
C GLY A 11 9.88 17.50 13.31
N LEU A 12 9.27 17.02 12.22
CA LEU A 12 8.09 17.63 11.65
C LEU A 12 6.89 16.81 12.14
N LEU A 13 6.26 17.34 13.19
CA LEU A 13 4.99 16.87 13.72
C LEU A 13 3.95 16.94 12.58
N LEU A 14 3.43 15.81 12.12
CA LEU A 14 2.23 15.77 11.27
C LEU A 14 1.20 14.79 11.85
N LEU A 15 0.48 15.28 12.86
CA LEU A 15 -0.88 14.86 13.15
C LEU A 15 -1.78 15.49 12.09
N THR A 16 -2.05 14.80 10.98
CA THR A 16 -3.19 15.16 10.11
C THR A 16 -4.39 14.34 10.52
N THR A 17 -5.09 14.82 11.56
CA THR A 17 -6.52 14.55 11.71
C THR A 17 -7.23 15.11 10.49
N ILE A 18 -7.68 14.22 9.61
CA ILE A 18 -8.62 14.58 8.53
C ILE A 18 -9.90 15.05 9.21
N GLY A 19 -10.21 16.33 9.06
CA GLY A 19 -11.51 16.87 9.44
C GLY A 19 -12.59 16.26 8.56
N LEU A 20 -13.36 15.33 9.12
CA LEU A 20 -14.57 14.78 8.52
C LEU A 20 -15.60 15.91 8.36
N LEU A 21 -15.76 16.41 7.13
CA LEU A 21 -16.99 17.09 6.74
C LEU A 21 -18.05 15.99 6.57
N SER A 22 -19.02 15.96 7.49
CA SER A 22 -20.16 15.05 7.45
C SER A 22 -21.05 15.36 6.26
N VAL A 23 -20.94 14.54 5.20
CA VAL A 23 -21.89 14.50 4.08
C VAL A 23 -22.99 13.50 4.43
N PRO A 24 -24.27 13.78 4.16
CA PRO A 24 -25.37 12.87 4.50
C PRO A 24 -25.18 11.49 3.81
N SER A 25 -25.23 10.45 4.63
CA SER A 25 -25.13 9.05 4.22
C SER A 25 -26.29 8.66 3.28
N LEU A 26 -25.97 8.38 2.02
CA LEU A 26 -26.87 7.67 1.13
C LEU A 26 -26.48 6.19 1.18
N ASN A 27 -27.36 5.36 1.75
CA ASN A 27 -27.21 3.91 1.79
C ASN A 27 -26.92 3.37 0.38
N VAL A 28 -25.71 2.85 0.18
CA VAL A 28 -25.34 2.07 -1.01
C VAL A 28 -25.01 0.67 -0.52
N SER A 29 -25.75 -0.32 -1.00
CA SER A 29 -25.42 -1.73 -0.81
C SER A 29 -24.20 -2.08 -1.66
N ALA A 30 -23.09 -2.41 -1.02
CA ALA A 30 -21.98 -3.09 -1.68
C ALA A 30 -22.25 -4.60 -1.67
N GLU A 31 -22.25 -5.23 -2.83
CA GLU A 31 -22.19 -6.70 -2.94
C GLU A 31 -20.72 -7.13 -2.85
N VAL A 32 -20.43 -8.21 -2.12
CA VAL A 32 -19.06 -8.66 -1.88
C VAL A 32 -18.91 -10.15 -2.23
N ARG A 33 -17.86 -10.48 -2.98
CA ARG A 33 -17.59 -11.84 -3.48
C ARG A 33 -16.62 -12.60 -2.58
N GLY A 34 -16.95 -13.85 -2.28
CA GLY A 34 -16.14 -14.75 -1.46
C GLY A 34 -14.78 -15.14 -2.07
N ILE A 35 -13.92 -15.68 -1.20
CA ILE A 35 -12.50 -15.97 -1.40
C ILE A 35 -12.31 -17.18 -2.35
N ASP A 36 -11.62 -16.98 -3.47
CA ASP A 36 -11.07 -18.08 -4.29
C ASP A 36 -9.70 -17.66 -4.84
N ALA A 37 -8.68 -18.48 -4.54
CA ALA A 37 -7.28 -18.25 -4.91
C ALA A 37 -6.99 -18.29 -6.43
N ASN A 38 -8.02 -18.46 -7.26
CA ASN A 38 -7.97 -18.37 -8.71
C ASN A 38 -8.94 -17.37 -9.33
N THR A 39 -9.51 -16.47 -8.53
CA THR A 39 -10.50 -15.52 -9.03
C THR A 39 -9.86 -14.56 -10.03
N SER A 40 -10.44 -14.48 -11.21
CA SER A 40 -10.18 -13.43 -12.20
C SER A 40 -11.50 -12.75 -12.53
N ALA A 41 -11.47 -11.42 -12.58
CA ALA A 41 -12.64 -10.59 -12.88
C ALA A 41 -12.18 -9.43 -13.79
N PRO A 42 -11.93 -9.71 -15.09
CA PRO A 42 -11.30 -8.77 -16.02
C PRO A 42 -12.15 -7.53 -16.33
N THR A 43 -13.43 -7.55 -15.98
CA THR A 43 -14.35 -6.43 -16.17
C THR A 43 -15.00 -5.98 -14.86
N GLY A 44 -14.57 -6.48 -13.70
CA GLY A 44 -15.18 -6.15 -12.41
C GLY A 44 -16.28 -7.13 -12.00
N ASP A 45 -17.14 -6.71 -11.07
CA ASP A 45 -18.28 -7.53 -10.61
C ASP A 45 -19.54 -7.21 -11.43
N PRO A 46 -20.14 -8.17 -12.14
CA PRO A 46 -21.34 -7.92 -12.95
C PRO A 46 -22.61 -7.66 -12.11
N SER A 47 -22.59 -7.95 -10.81
CA SER A 47 -23.71 -7.68 -9.90
C SER A 47 -23.74 -6.21 -9.42
N ILE A 48 -22.61 -5.51 -9.54
CA ILE A 48 -22.44 -4.12 -9.11
C ILE A 48 -22.55 -3.18 -10.30
N SER A 49 -23.23 -2.04 -10.12
CA SER A 49 -23.38 -1.03 -11.16
C SER A 49 -22.04 -0.35 -11.50
N TYR A 50 -21.78 -0.15 -12.79
CA TYR A 50 -20.64 0.64 -13.28
C TYR A 50 -20.93 2.15 -13.26
N PRO A 51 -19.89 3.00 -13.13
CA PRO A 51 -18.50 2.64 -12.82
C PRO A 51 -18.36 2.04 -11.43
N GLN A 52 -17.36 1.19 -11.23
CA GLN A 52 -17.09 0.54 -9.95
C GLN A 52 -15.61 0.55 -9.62
N ILE A 53 -15.28 0.64 -8.34
CA ILE A 53 -13.91 0.59 -7.84
C ILE A 53 -13.70 -0.70 -7.04
N SER A 54 -12.55 -1.32 -7.25
CA SER A 54 -12.16 -2.58 -6.63
C SER A 54 -10.77 -2.46 -6.03
N ILE A 55 -10.63 -2.74 -4.74
CA ILE A 55 -9.34 -3.04 -4.12
C ILE A 55 -9.14 -4.54 -4.13
N ARG A 56 -7.97 -5.00 -4.60
CA ARG A 56 -7.65 -6.41 -4.79
C ARG A 56 -6.36 -6.77 -4.07
N THR A 57 -6.29 -7.99 -3.59
CA THR A 57 -5.03 -8.60 -3.19
C THR A 57 -4.97 -10.08 -3.53
N ASN A 58 -3.78 -10.56 -3.92
CA ASN A 58 -3.50 -11.99 -4.11
C ASN A 58 -3.04 -12.67 -2.80
N ARG A 59 -3.17 -11.99 -1.66
CA ARG A 59 -2.88 -12.53 -0.34
C ARG A 59 -4.13 -13.18 0.26
N THR A 60 -3.97 -14.29 0.97
CA THR A 60 -5.05 -14.87 1.80
C THR A 60 -5.30 -13.96 3.02
N PRO A 61 -6.42 -14.12 3.75
CA PRO A 61 -6.70 -13.39 5.01
C PRO A 61 -5.79 -13.79 6.19
N GLU A 62 -4.50 -13.90 5.91
CA GLU A 62 -3.45 -14.21 6.87
C GLU A 62 -2.43 -13.07 6.85
N ARG A 63 -2.39 -12.35 7.97
CA ARG A 63 -1.44 -11.27 8.22
C ARG A 63 -0.01 -11.73 7.99
N THR A 64 0.85 -10.85 7.50
CA THR A 64 2.29 -11.10 7.50
C THR A 64 2.79 -11.25 8.93
N ASN A 65 3.60 -12.28 9.19
CA ASN A 65 4.24 -12.47 10.49
C ASN A 65 5.34 -11.42 10.70
N LEU A 66 5.01 -10.32 11.37
CA LEU A 66 5.97 -9.24 11.61
C LEU A 66 7.21 -9.68 12.40
N ASN A 67 7.11 -10.71 13.25
CA ASN A 67 8.28 -11.23 13.96
C ASN A 67 9.31 -11.84 13.00
N GLU A 68 8.86 -12.47 11.90
CA GLU A 68 9.79 -12.96 10.88
C GLU A 68 10.47 -11.80 10.15
N ILE A 69 9.72 -10.72 9.87
CA ILE A 69 10.26 -9.52 9.22
C ILE A 69 11.30 -8.84 10.11
N ILE A 70 10.98 -8.70 11.39
CA ILE A 70 11.87 -8.14 12.42
C ILE A 70 13.14 -8.98 12.53
N GLN A 71 13.03 -10.31 12.62
CA GLN A 71 14.20 -11.18 12.70
C GLN A 71 15.11 -11.04 11.48
N ARG A 72 14.54 -10.94 10.26
CA ARG A 72 15.34 -10.69 9.04
C ARG A 72 16.10 -9.38 9.10
N ALA A 73 15.47 -8.32 9.59
CA ALA A 73 16.11 -7.03 9.78
C ALA A 73 17.19 -7.08 10.86
N ASP A 74 16.92 -7.72 12.00
CA ASP A 74 17.90 -7.93 13.06
C ASP A 74 19.13 -8.69 12.53
N ASP A 75 18.93 -9.82 11.85
CA ASP A 75 20.00 -10.64 11.23
C ASP A 75 20.81 -9.83 10.21
N ALA A 76 20.17 -8.93 9.46
CA ALA A 76 20.85 -8.05 8.51
C ALA A 76 21.69 -6.99 9.22
N ALA A 77 21.16 -6.37 10.28
CA ALA A 77 21.86 -5.35 11.05
C ALA A 77 23.06 -5.93 11.82
N GLU A 78 22.91 -7.12 12.42
CA GLU A 78 23.93 -7.79 13.24
C GLU A 78 25.19 -8.19 12.47
N GLN A 79 25.18 -8.11 11.13
CA GLN A 79 26.38 -8.28 10.30
C GLN A 79 27.43 -7.17 10.50
N PHE A 80 27.05 -6.05 11.12
CA PHE A 80 27.90 -4.88 11.33
C PHE A 80 27.95 -4.50 12.81
N PRO A 81 29.07 -3.97 13.35
CA PRO A 81 29.14 -3.44 14.71
C PRO A 81 28.06 -2.39 15.00
N ILE A 82 27.60 -2.28 16.26
CA ILE A 82 26.51 -1.36 16.62
C ILE A 82 26.85 0.11 16.33
N GLU A 83 28.14 0.48 16.33
CA GLU A 83 28.62 1.81 16.01
C GLU A 83 28.54 2.15 14.50
N GLU A 84 28.45 1.13 13.64
CA GLU A 84 28.38 1.26 12.18
C GLU A 84 26.93 1.47 11.68
N GLN A 85 26.26 2.50 12.21
CA GLN A 85 24.84 2.76 11.99
C GLN A 85 24.44 2.83 10.51
N ASP A 86 25.25 3.49 9.66
CA ASP A 86 24.98 3.61 8.21
C ASP A 86 24.96 2.25 7.51
N GLN A 87 25.93 1.38 7.84
CA GLN A 87 26.04 0.05 7.26
C GLN A 87 24.89 -0.85 7.73
N ARG A 88 24.52 -0.77 9.01
CA ARG A 88 23.36 -1.48 9.57
C ARG A 88 22.08 -1.08 8.84
N ALA A 89 21.87 0.22 8.63
CA ALA A 89 20.71 0.74 7.91
C ALA A 89 20.66 0.25 6.47
N GLN A 90 21.80 0.28 5.76
CA GLN A 90 21.87 -0.20 4.38
C GLN A 90 21.60 -1.71 4.28
N ALA A 91 22.08 -2.50 5.24
CA ALA A 91 21.85 -3.94 5.28
C ALA A 91 20.38 -4.27 5.51
N VAL A 92 19.76 -3.67 6.53
CA VAL A 92 18.33 -3.81 6.83
C VAL A 92 17.49 -3.37 5.64
N PHE A 93 17.78 -2.20 5.07
CA PHE A 93 17.04 -1.69 3.93
C PHE A 93 17.09 -2.64 2.74
N LYS A 94 18.26 -3.17 2.43
CA LYS A 94 18.46 -4.10 1.32
C LYS A 94 17.70 -5.40 1.53
N GLU A 95 17.78 -5.99 2.72
CA GLU A 95 17.08 -7.23 3.06
C GLU A 95 15.56 -7.04 2.96
N LEU A 96 15.03 -6.02 3.63
CA LEU A 96 13.59 -5.76 3.63
C LEU A 96 13.08 -5.38 2.24
N THR A 97 13.76 -4.49 1.50
CA THR A 97 13.32 -4.13 0.15
C THR A 97 13.31 -5.34 -0.78
N SER A 98 14.33 -6.20 -0.70
CA SER A 98 14.37 -7.43 -1.49
C SER A 98 13.22 -8.38 -1.12
N TYR A 99 12.93 -8.53 0.17
CA TYR A 99 11.87 -9.43 0.64
C TYR A 99 10.48 -8.91 0.27
N PHE A 100 10.17 -7.64 0.54
CA PHE A 100 8.90 -7.01 0.18
C PHE A 100 8.72 -6.93 -1.35
N GLY A 101 9.78 -6.63 -2.10
CA GLY A 101 9.78 -6.57 -3.57
C GLY A 101 9.73 -7.92 -4.27
N SER A 102 10.00 -9.03 -3.57
CA SER A 102 9.95 -10.38 -4.16
C SER A 102 8.55 -10.86 -4.55
N GLY A 103 7.50 -10.20 -4.03
CA GLY A 103 6.11 -10.64 -4.17
C GLY A 103 5.71 -11.78 -3.24
N SER A 104 6.61 -12.27 -2.38
CA SER A 104 6.34 -13.36 -1.41
C SER A 104 5.25 -13.00 -0.38
N LEU A 105 5.16 -11.71 -0.01
CA LEU A 105 4.13 -11.19 0.89
C LEU A 105 2.77 -10.99 0.20
N GLY A 106 2.71 -11.17 -1.12
CA GLY A 106 1.56 -10.76 -1.92
C GLY A 106 1.64 -9.29 -2.31
N HIS A 107 0.59 -8.84 -2.99
CA HIS A 107 0.47 -7.52 -3.59
C HIS A 107 -0.96 -7.02 -3.43
N ALA A 108 -1.12 -5.71 -3.30
CA ALA A 108 -2.41 -5.04 -3.27
C ALA A 108 -2.44 -3.90 -4.30
N TRP A 109 -3.56 -3.76 -5.01
CA TRP A 109 -3.74 -2.76 -6.05
C TRP A 109 -5.22 -2.36 -6.16
N VAL A 110 -5.47 -1.22 -6.80
CA VAL A 110 -6.82 -0.67 -7.01
C VAL A 110 -7.13 -0.61 -8.50
N ILE A 111 -8.36 -0.96 -8.87
CA ILE A 111 -8.87 -0.86 -10.24
C ILE A 111 -10.22 -0.15 -10.23
N ILE A 112 -10.37 0.84 -11.10
CA ILE A 112 -11.66 1.41 -11.48
C ILE A 112 -12.07 0.78 -12.80
N PHE A 113 -13.22 0.11 -12.82
CA PHE A 113 -13.86 -0.39 -14.03
C PHE A 113 -14.90 0.62 -14.48
N ASN A 114 -14.75 1.20 -15.68
CA ASN A 114 -15.68 2.21 -16.17
C ASN A 114 -16.91 1.58 -16.83
N SER A 115 -16.79 0.37 -17.37
CA SER A 115 -17.89 -0.42 -17.92
C SER A 115 -17.61 -1.92 -17.86
N ASP A 116 -18.58 -2.73 -18.30
CA ASP A 116 -18.48 -4.18 -18.44
C ASP A 116 -17.63 -4.62 -19.64
N LYS A 117 -16.99 -3.69 -20.34
CA LYS A 117 -16.19 -3.97 -21.54
C LYS A 117 -14.74 -4.31 -21.17
N PRO A 118 -14.18 -5.39 -21.75
CA PRO A 118 -12.76 -5.69 -21.59
C PRO A 118 -11.87 -4.51 -21.99
N GLY A 119 -10.91 -4.18 -21.12
CA GLY A 119 -9.98 -3.08 -21.35
C GLY A 119 -10.48 -1.69 -20.95
N ASP A 120 -11.74 -1.56 -20.53
CA ASP A 120 -12.29 -0.28 -20.04
C ASP A 120 -12.11 -0.13 -18.52
N TYR A 121 -10.85 0.07 -18.13
CA TYR A 121 -10.46 0.23 -16.73
C TYR A 121 -9.30 1.22 -16.58
N THR A 122 -9.14 1.70 -15.36
CA THR A 122 -7.93 2.37 -14.89
C THR A 122 -7.40 1.62 -13.68
N SER A 123 -6.12 1.23 -13.66
CA SER A 123 -5.51 0.59 -12.49
C SER A 123 -4.41 1.44 -11.87
N TYR A 124 -4.27 1.33 -10.55
CA TYR A 124 -3.30 2.06 -9.75
C TYR A 124 -2.59 1.08 -8.82
N GLY A 125 -1.27 1.09 -8.86
CA GLY A 125 -0.43 0.25 -8.01
C GLY A 125 0.88 0.93 -7.64
N PHE A 126 1.62 0.29 -6.74
CA PHE A 126 2.89 0.78 -6.22
C PHE A 126 3.87 -0.38 -6.09
N HIS A 127 5.00 -0.31 -6.79
CA HIS A 127 5.91 -1.45 -6.99
C HIS A 127 7.35 -1.14 -6.63
N ASP A 128 8.05 -2.16 -6.15
CA ASP A 128 9.52 -2.12 -6.04
C ASP A 128 10.13 -1.73 -7.39
N LYS A 129 11.19 -0.90 -7.35
CA LYS A 129 11.91 -0.30 -8.50
C LYS A 129 11.15 0.72 -9.34
N TYR A 130 9.84 0.82 -9.23
CA TYR A 130 9.03 1.66 -10.11
C TYR A 130 8.23 2.73 -9.39
N GLY A 131 7.93 2.56 -8.10
CA GLY A 131 6.99 3.41 -7.39
C GLY A 131 5.59 3.28 -7.97
N PHE A 132 4.90 4.39 -8.15
CA PHE A 132 3.56 4.50 -8.69
C PHE A 132 3.50 4.05 -10.14
N VAL A 133 2.48 3.24 -10.42
CA VAL A 133 2.18 2.69 -11.74
C VAL A 133 0.71 2.86 -12.03
N LYS A 134 0.42 3.47 -13.18
CA LYS A 134 -0.92 3.53 -13.78
C LYS A 134 -1.06 2.48 -14.88
N ASN A 135 -2.18 1.77 -14.89
CA ASN A 135 -2.58 0.81 -15.93
C ASN A 135 -1.60 -0.36 -16.15
N GLY A 136 -0.78 -0.71 -15.14
CA GLY A 136 0.22 -1.78 -15.26
C GLY A 136 1.18 -1.59 -16.46
N THR A 137 1.54 -0.34 -16.78
CA THR A 137 2.21 -0.02 -18.05
C THR A 137 3.73 -0.14 -18.04
N ALA A 138 4.39 -0.35 -16.91
CA ALA A 138 5.84 -0.57 -16.88
C ALA A 138 6.18 -2.06 -16.68
N GLY A 139 7.10 -2.61 -17.48
CA GLY A 139 7.70 -3.94 -17.30
C GLY A 139 6.79 -5.09 -16.81
N ASP A 140 7.32 -5.93 -15.91
CA ASP A 140 6.68 -7.10 -15.30
C ASP A 140 5.49 -6.76 -14.34
N GLN A 141 4.93 -5.55 -14.43
CA GLN A 141 3.90 -5.06 -13.51
C GLN A 141 2.53 -5.56 -13.93
N ASN A 142 1.96 -6.40 -13.09
CA ASN A 142 0.82 -7.20 -13.47
C ASN A 142 -0.50 -6.67 -12.88
N ASP A 143 -0.68 -5.38 -12.61
CA ASP A 143 -1.92 -4.81 -12.02
C ASP A 143 -3.04 -4.64 -13.04
N ARG A 144 -3.11 -5.62 -13.94
CA ARG A 144 -4.13 -5.75 -14.95
C ARG A 144 -5.38 -6.37 -14.34
N PRO A 145 -6.57 -6.14 -14.91
CA PRO A 145 -7.81 -6.63 -14.35
C PRO A 145 -7.96 -8.16 -14.45
N ASP A 146 -7.19 -8.81 -15.32
CA ASP A 146 -7.13 -10.26 -15.47
C ASP A 146 -6.19 -10.94 -14.46
N ARG A 147 -5.33 -10.18 -13.75
CA ARG A 147 -4.49 -10.72 -12.66
C ARG A 147 -5.36 -11.37 -11.60
N LYS A 148 -4.98 -12.60 -11.28
CA LYS A 148 -5.62 -13.38 -10.23
C LYS A 148 -5.45 -12.72 -8.87
N PHE A 149 -6.51 -12.72 -8.10
CA PHE A 149 -6.56 -12.26 -6.73
C PHE A 149 -7.23 -13.33 -5.85
N ASN A 150 -6.97 -13.29 -4.55
CA ASN A 150 -7.62 -14.17 -3.58
C ASN A 150 -8.91 -13.52 -3.07
N VAL A 151 -8.85 -12.22 -2.80
CA VAL A 151 -9.99 -11.43 -2.33
C VAL A 151 -10.04 -10.07 -3.00
N ALA A 152 -11.26 -9.55 -3.14
CA ALA A 152 -11.52 -8.22 -3.65
C ALA A 152 -12.72 -7.62 -2.90
N LEU A 153 -12.67 -6.32 -2.65
CA LEU A 153 -13.82 -5.54 -2.25
C LEU A 153 -14.14 -4.59 -3.39
N THR A 154 -15.37 -4.68 -3.89
CA THR A 154 -15.82 -3.88 -5.03
C THR A 154 -17.07 -3.13 -4.63
N VAL A 155 -17.14 -1.85 -5.00
CA VAL A 155 -18.27 -0.97 -4.68
C VAL A 155 -18.63 -0.09 -5.89
N PRO A 156 -19.90 0.33 -6.02
CA PRO A 156 -20.27 1.35 -7.00
C PRO A 156 -19.44 2.62 -6.80
N LEU A 157 -18.94 3.20 -7.89
CA LEU A 157 -18.20 4.46 -7.87
C LEU A 157 -19.10 5.57 -8.41
N LYS A 158 -19.66 6.36 -7.50
CA LYS A 158 -20.42 7.58 -7.84
C LYS A 158 -19.46 8.69 -8.28
N ASN A 159 -19.91 9.56 -9.18
CA ASN A 159 -19.14 10.71 -9.67
C ASN A 159 -17.72 10.32 -10.15
N SER A 160 -17.62 9.21 -10.90
CA SER A 160 -16.34 8.60 -11.26
C SER A 160 -15.34 9.54 -11.91
N GLU A 161 -15.80 10.50 -12.71
CA GLU A 161 -14.95 11.50 -13.35
C GLU A 161 -14.30 12.42 -12.31
N GLU A 162 -15.09 13.01 -11.40
CA GLU A 162 -14.58 13.85 -10.31
C GLU A 162 -13.65 13.07 -9.39
N VAL A 163 -14.00 11.82 -9.05
CA VAL A 163 -13.14 10.96 -8.23
C VAL A 163 -11.82 10.67 -8.92
N GLN A 164 -11.82 10.32 -10.21
CA GLN A 164 -10.59 10.05 -10.96
C GLN A 164 -9.71 11.29 -11.08
N VAL A 165 -10.30 12.46 -11.33
CA VAL A 165 -9.57 13.74 -11.32
C VAL A 165 -8.94 13.99 -9.95
N ASN A 166 -9.71 13.86 -8.86
CA ASN A 166 -9.18 14.06 -7.51
C ASN A 166 -8.08 13.05 -7.14
N LEU A 167 -8.20 11.79 -7.58
CA LEU A 167 -7.16 10.78 -7.39
C LEU A 167 -5.85 11.20 -8.05
N GLU A 168 -5.93 11.61 -9.31
CA GLU A 168 -4.75 11.86 -10.14
C GLU A 168 -4.11 13.22 -9.89
N GLU A 169 -4.90 14.22 -9.50
CA GLU A 169 -4.40 15.58 -9.26
C GLU A 169 -4.06 15.85 -7.79
N ASN A 170 -4.66 15.13 -6.83
CA ASN A 170 -4.48 15.41 -5.40
C ASN A 170 -3.97 14.20 -4.60
N VAL A 171 -4.68 13.07 -4.64
CA VAL A 171 -4.39 11.93 -3.75
C VAL A 171 -3.04 11.29 -4.10
N ILE A 172 -2.86 10.88 -5.36
CA ILE A 172 -1.65 10.19 -5.82
C ILE A 172 -0.41 11.10 -5.71
N PRO A 173 -0.44 12.38 -6.13
CA PRO A 173 0.68 13.29 -5.91
C PRO A 173 1.05 13.47 -4.43
N ASN A 174 0.07 13.50 -3.52
CA ASN A 174 0.34 13.56 -2.08
C ASN A 174 1.03 12.27 -1.58
N LEU A 175 0.55 11.09 -2.01
CA LEU A 175 1.21 9.83 -1.67
C LEU A 175 2.64 9.77 -2.24
N ILE A 176 2.87 10.23 -3.47
CA ILE A 176 4.22 10.35 -4.04
C ILE A 176 5.10 11.24 -3.16
N ALA A 177 4.62 12.42 -2.74
CA ALA A 177 5.35 13.31 -1.86
C ALA A 177 5.69 12.66 -0.51
N GLN A 178 4.73 11.99 0.13
CA GLN A 178 4.96 11.24 1.38
C GLN A 178 5.99 10.12 1.18
N SER A 179 5.93 9.42 0.06
CA SER A 179 6.90 8.36 -0.26
C SER A 179 8.32 8.91 -0.39
N ASN A 180 8.48 10.07 -1.02
CA ASN A 180 9.75 10.77 -1.16
C ASN A 180 10.27 11.34 0.16
N MET A 181 9.40 11.75 1.07
CA MET A 181 9.79 12.17 2.43
C MET A 181 10.41 11.00 3.21
N VAL A 182 9.77 9.83 3.17
CA VAL A 182 10.31 8.62 3.79
C VAL A 182 11.61 8.19 3.11
N ALA A 183 11.68 8.20 1.78
CA ALA A 183 12.91 7.92 1.05
C ALA A 183 14.06 8.85 1.46
N THR A 184 13.79 10.15 1.59
CA THR A 184 14.77 11.14 2.07
C THR A 184 15.22 10.83 3.50
N ALA A 185 14.28 10.50 4.39
CA ALA A 185 14.58 10.09 5.76
C ALA A 185 15.41 8.80 5.83
N MET A 186 15.34 7.96 4.80
CA MET A 186 16.12 6.72 4.62
C MET A 186 17.44 6.95 3.85
N GLY A 187 17.74 8.18 3.43
CA GLY A 187 18.93 8.50 2.61
C GLY A 187 18.86 7.99 1.17
N LEU A 188 17.68 7.65 0.67
CA LEU A 188 17.43 7.14 -0.68
C LEU A 188 17.20 8.29 -1.67
N PRO A 189 17.54 8.09 -2.96
CA PRO A 189 17.14 9.01 -4.00
C PRO A 189 15.61 9.06 -4.11
N ILE A 190 15.07 10.24 -4.35
CA ILE A 190 13.64 10.47 -4.59
C ILE A 190 13.27 10.27 -6.06
N ASP A 191 11.99 10.06 -6.33
CA ASP A 191 11.40 10.11 -7.67
C ASP A 191 10.16 11.01 -7.62
N GLU A 192 10.24 12.20 -8.20
CA GLU A 192 9.15 13.19 -8.16
C GLU A 192 7.92 12.78 -8.97
N VAL A 193 8.06 11.84 -9.90
CA VAL A 193 6.99 11.40 -10.80
C VAL A 193 6.28 10.18 -10.24
N SER A 194 7.04 9.21 -9.75
CA SER A 194 6.49 7.92 -9.32
C SER A 194 6.60 7.68 -7.82
N GLY A 195 7.39 8.46 -7.09
CA GLY A 195 7.68 8.19 -5.69
C GLY A 195 8.57 6.95 -5.52
N VAL A 196 8.84 6.61 -4.27
CA VAL A 196 9.81 5.56 -3.92
C VAL A 196 9.13 4.46 -3.11
N TYR A 197 9.20 3.23 -3.63
CA TYR A 197 8.78 2.05 -2.90
C TYR A 197 9.77 1.73 -1.78
N THR A 198 9.23 1.57 -0.57
CA THR A 198 10.01 1.15 0.61
C THR A 198 9.20 0.13 1.42
N PRO A 199 9.83 -0.58 2.37
CA PRO A 199 9.09 -1.44 3.30
C PRO A 199 7.99 -0.70 4.10
N ILE A 200 8.17 0.62 4.31
CA ILE A 200 7.18 1.49 4.97
C ILE A 200 6.05 1.86 4.01
N ASN A 201 6.41 2.35 2.81
CA ASN A 201 5.47 2.82 1.79
C ASN A 201 5.35 1.79 0.68
N ASN A 202 4.78 0.64 1.02
CA ASN A 202 4.64 -0.49 0.11
C ASN A 202 3.30 -0.47 -0.65
N CYS A 203 3.04 -1.50 -1.45
CA CYS A 203 1.81 -1.62 -2.25
C CYS A 203 0.51 -1.56 -1.43
N SER A 204 0.52 -2.06 -0.19
CA SER A 204 -0.67 -2.09 0.67
C SER A 204 -0.92 -0.74 1.33
N TRP A 205 0.15 -0.05 1.73
CA TRP A 205 0.06 1.35 2.14
C TRP A 205 -0.56 2.21 1.02
N PHE A 206 -0.07 2.07 -0.20
CA PHE A 206 -0.59 2.84 -1.33
C PHE A 206 -2.06 2.49 -1.64
N ALA A 207 -2.37 1.20 -1.84
CA ALA A 207 -3.72 0.75 -2.20
C ALA A 207 -4.75 1.09 -1.12
N GLY A 208 -4.38 0.93 0.16
CA GLY A 208 -5.23 1.26 1.30
C GLY A 208 -5.53 2.75 1.40
N ASN A 209 -4.53 3.61 1.23
CA ASN A 209 -4.73 5.06 1.22
C ASN A 209 -5.57 5.52 0.02
N VAL A 210 -5.31 4.99 -1.19
CA VAL A 210 -6.13 5.28 -2.37
C VAL A 210 -7.59 4.91 -2.12
N TRP A 211 -7.83 3.70 -1.60
CA TRP A 211 -9.18 3.22 -1.30
C TRP A 211 -9.90 4.09 -0.25
N ASN A 212 -9.24 4.38 0.87
CA ASN A 212 -9.83 5.17 1.96
C ASN A 212 -10.04 6.64 1.59
N ALA A 213 -9.32 7.17 0.59
CA ALA A 213 -9.48 8.54 0.11
C ALA A 213 -10.71 8.75 -0.80
N VAL A 214 -11.22 7.68 -1.42
CA VAL A 214 -12.28 7.80 -2.45
C VAL A 214 -13.52 6.97 -2.19
N THR A 215 -13.50 6.17 -1.14
CA THR A 215 -14.65 5.36 -0.73
C THR A 215 -15.04 5.68 0.71
N ASP A 216 -16.33 5.61 0.99
CA ASP A 216 -16.87 5.69 2.36
C ASP A 216 -16.65 4.38 3.14
N GLU A 217 -16.20 3.32 2.45
CA GLU A 217 -15.98 1.98 2.98
C GLU A 217 -14.57 1.85 3.56
N GLN A 218 -14.32 2.53 4.68
CA GLN A 218 -13.01 2.51 5.35
C GLN A 218 -12.49 1.07 5.54
N LEU A 219 -11.24 0.87 5.15
CA LEU A 219 -10.53 -0.39 5.18
C LEU A 219 -9.30 -0.26 6.07
N VAL A 220 -9.11 -1.21 6.99
CA VAL A 220 -7.87 -1.33 7.74
C VAL A 220 -6.86 -2.05 6.84
N PHE A 221 -5.71 -1.44 6.59
CA PHE A 221 -4.68 -1.99 5.71
C PHE A 221 -3.32 -2.11 6.39
N GLU A 222 -3.21 -1.73 7.67
CA GLU A 222 -1.95 -1.66 8.40
C GLU A 222 -1.97 -2.54 9.65
N GLN A 223 -0.84 -3.19 9.92
CA GLN A 223 -0.55 -3.84 11.19
C GLN A 223 0.15 -2.87 12.14
N GLU A 224 -0.04 -3.04 13.44
CA GLU A 224 0.75 -2.34 14.45
C GLU A 224 2.22 -2.76 14.39
N PHE A 225 3.13 -1.80 14.51
CA PHE A 225 4.57 -2.04 14.49
C PHE A 225 5.25 -0.94 15.31
N ASN A 226 5.98 -1.31 16.37
CA ASN A 226 6.69 -0.33 17.18
C ASN A 226 8.12 -0.10 16.63
N GLY A 227 8.26 0.81 15.66
CA GLY A 227 9.57 1.09 15.06
C GLY A 227 10.60 1.66 16.04
N SER A 228 10.17 2.28 17.14
CA SER A 228 11.08 2.81 18.17
C SER A 228 11.93 1.73 18.85
N ASP A 229 11.41 0.50 18.97
CA ASP A 229 12.14 -0.63 19.55
C ASP A 229 13.34 -1.06 18.68
N HIS A 230 13.32 -0.68 17.39
CA HIS A 230 14.29 -1.12 16.39
C HIS A 230 15.17 0.01 15.83
N ALA A 231 14.74 1.27 15.98
CA ALA A 231 15.35 2.43 15.33
C ALA A 231 16.88 2.52 15.52
N TYR A 232 17.36 2.37 16.76
CA TYR A 232 18.79 2.42 17.07
C TYR A 232 19.54 1.16 16.58
N ASN A 233 18.95 -0.01 16.81
CA ASN A 233 19.57 -1.29 16.45
C ASN A 233 19.69 -1.45 14.94
N TRP A 234 18.81 -0.85 14.15
CA TRP A 234 18.85 -0.92 12.69
C TRP A 234 19.58 0.25 12.05
N GLY A 235 20.04 1.24 12.82
CA GLY A 235 20.62 2.46 12.25
C GLY A 235 19.62 3.33 11.51
N MET A 236 18.34 3.24 11.87
CA MET A 236 17.21 3.88 11.19
C MET A 236 16.42 4.77 12.15
N PRO A 237 16.94 5.96 12.53
CA PRO A 237 16.28 6.83 13.53
C PRO A 237 14.87 7.27 13.16
N PHE A 238 14.53 7.33 11.86
CA PHE A 238 13.18 7.68 11.40
C PHE A 238 12.11 6.67 11.83
N LEU A 239 12.50 5.44 12.19
CA LEU A 239 11.56 4.42 12.69
C LEU A 239 10.95 4.77 14.04
N ASN A 240 11.51 5.72 14.79
CA ASN A 240 10.91 6.20 16.03
C ASN A 240 9.47 6.71 15.85
N ASP A 241 9.15 7.20 14.65
CA ASP A 241 7.83 7.74 14.31
C ASP A 241 6.93 6.73 13.60
N VAL A 242 7.43 5.52 13.31
CA VAL A 242 6.68 4.47 12.61
C VAL A 242 5.98 3.58 13.62
N THR A 243 4.65 3.65 13.65
CA THR A 243 3.79 2.88 14.56
C THR A 243 2.96 1.80 13.87
N ARG A 244 2.94 1.80 12.53
CA ARG A 244 2.14 0.89 11.71
C ARG A 244 2.82 0.64 10.35
N ILE A 245 2.53 -0.50 9.72
CA ILE A 245 3.04 -0.88 8.40
C ILE A 245 1.90 -1.46 7.56
N GLY A 246 1.80 -1.04 6.30
CA GLY A 246 0.85 -1.60 5.33
C GLY A 246 1.09 -3.09 5.07
N ASP A 247 0.04 -3.90 5.09
CA ASP A 247 0.11 -5.35 4.90
C ASP A 247 -1.02 -5.84 3.98
N PRO A 248 -0.71 -6.56 2.88
CA PRO A 248 -1.74 -7.14 2.02
C PRO A 248 -2.60 -8.18 2.75
N GLY A 249 -2.06 -8.85 3.78
CA GLY A 249 -2.81 -9.74 4.67
C GLY A 249 -3.85 -9.01 5.51
N MET A 250 -3.56 -7.80 6.00
CA MET A 250 -4.54 -6.95 6.69
C MET A 250 -5.65 -6.47 5.76
N ILE A 251 -5.31 -6.11 4.52
CA ILE A 251 -6.31 -5.83 3.48
C ILE A 251 -7.20 -7.05 3.29
N ALA A 252 -6.60 -8.24 3.14
CA ALA A 252 -7.36 -9.46 2.89
C ALA A 252 -8.27 -9.85 4.06
N GLU A 253 -7.79 -9.72 5.29
CA GLU A 253 -8.56 -9.90 6.52
C GLU A 253 -9.74 -8.92 6.59
N SER A 254 -9.47 -7.62 6.42
CA SER A 254 -10.48 -6.58 6.51
C SER A 254 -11.58 -6.72 5.45
N ILE A 255 -11.21 -7.12 4.23
CA ILE A 255 -12.19 -7.46 3.19
C ILE A 255 -13.04 -8.63 3.67
N SER A 256 -12.41 -9.71 4.12
CA SER A 256 -13.09 -10.95 4.54
C SER A 256 -14.07 -10.75 5.69
N GLU A 257 -13.70 -9.96 6.69
CA GLU A 257 -14.59 -9.61 7.81
C GLU A 257 -15.81 -8.83 7.33
N LYS A 258 -15.63 -7.86 6.42
CA LYS A 258 -16.75 -7.13 5.82
C LYS A 258 -17.69 -8.05 5.03
N ILE A 259 -17.17 -9.09 4.35
CA ILE A 259 -18.01 -10.08 3.65
C ILE A 259 -18.88 -10.82 4.66
N GLN A 260 -18.28 -11.29 5.76
CA GLN A 260 -18.97 -12.08 6.77
C GLN A 260 -20.02 -11.27 7.53
N GLN A 261 -19.74 -10.00 7.82
CA GLN A 261 -20.71 -9.14 8.49
C GLN A 261 -21.95 -8.83 7.63
N LYS A 262 -21.81 -8.81 6.30
CA LYS A 262 -22.92 -8.54 5.37
C LYS A 262 -23.74 -9.78 4.99
N SER A 263 -23.26 -10.98 5.32
CA SER A 263 -23.98 -12.25 5.08
C SER A 263 -24.82 -12.73 6.28
N LEU A 264 -24.78 -12.00 7.39
CA LEU A 264 -25.59 -12.19 8.60
C LEU A 264 -26.78 -11.22 8.61
#